data_AF-A0A3D5SQT0-F1
#
_entry.id   AF-A0A3D5SQT0-F1
#
_cell.length_a   1.000
_cell.length_b   1.000
_cell.length_c   1.000
_cell.angle_alpha   90.00
_cell.angle_beta   90.00
_cell.angle_gamma   90.00
#
_symmetry.space_group_name_H-M   'P 1'
#
loop_
_entity.id
_entity.type
_entity.pdbx_description
1 polymer ?
#
loop_
_entity_poly.entity_id
_entity_poly.type
_entity_poly.pdbx_seq_one_letter_code
_entity_poly.pdbx_strand_id
1 'polypeptide(L)' 'AEQIYRLTSLPTVDDRYVIPPMHREEAMQMLNDDVLADKGEAGFGFREAPARGA' A
#
# COMPACT_ATOMS: atom_id res chain seq x y z
N ALA A 1 14.69 11.75 31.02
CA ALA A 1 13.52 10.84 31.09
C ALA A 1 12.29 11.39 30.36
N GLU A 2 12.21 12.70 30.08
CA GLU A 2 11.04 13.35 29.47
C GLU A 2 10.52 12.71 28.17
N GLN A 3 11.40 12.35 27.24
CA GLN A 3 10.99 11.73 25.98
C GLN A 3 10.37 10.35 26.16
N ILE A 4 10.86 9.56 27.12
CA ILE A 4 10.29 8.24 27.43
C ILE A 4 8.87 8.44 27.95
N TYR A 5 8.68 9.30 28.95
CA TYR A 5 7.36 9.63 29.50
C TYR A 5 6.39 10.11 28.42
N ARG A 6 6.84 10.99 27.52
CA ARG A 6 6.01 11.51 26.43
C ARG A 6 5.55 10.42 25.46
N LEU A 7 6.45 9.52 25.05
CA LEU A 7 6.13 8.44 24.11
C LEU A 7 5.33 7.28 24.74
N THR A 8 5.45 7.06 26.05
CA THR A 8 4.76 5.94 26.72
C THR A 8 3.43 6.34 27.36
N SER A 9 3.33 7.56 27.87
CA SER A 9 2.20 8.01 28.70
C SER A 9 1.33 9.06 28.01
N LEU A 10 1.88 9.80 27.05
CA LEU A 10 1.16 10.86 26.32
C LEU A 10 1.46 10.87 24.80
N PRO A 11 1.44 9.71 24.10
CA PRO A 11 1.75 9.70 22.68
C PRO A 11 0.60 10.28 21.85
N THR A 12 0.93 11.08 20.84
CA THR A 12 -0.02 11.44 19.78
C THR A 12 -0.25 10.26 18.83
N VAL A 13 -1.19 10.37 17.89
CA VAL A 13 -1.39 9.31 16.88
C VAL A 13 -0.12 9.12 16.04
N ASP A 14 0.56 10.20 15.69
CA ASP A 14 1.78 10.17 14.87
C ASP A 14 2.98 9.62 15.64
N ASP A 15 3.05 9.84 16.96
CA ASP A 15 4.12 9.27 17.80
C ASP A 15 3.97 7.75 17.99
N ARG A 16 2.77 7.19 17.79
CA ARG A 16 2.51 5.76 17.97
C ARG A 16 2.99 4.92 16.80
N TYR A 17 3.04 5.50 15.60
CA TYR A 17 3.30 4.75 14.39
C TYR A 17 4.26 5.51 13.49
N VAL A 18 5.38 4.87 13.16
CA VAL A 18 6.24 5.30 12.07
C VAL A 18 5.98 4.38 10.89
N ILE A 19 5.00 4.74 10.07
CA ILE A 19 4.69 4.03 8.82
C ILE A 19 5.43 4.72 7.68
N PRO A 20 6.54 4.14 7.18
CA PRO A 20 7.28 4.74 6.07
C PRO A 20 6.49 4.63 4.76
N PRO A 21 6.78 5.49 3.76
CA PRO A 21 6.27 5.30 2.41
C PRO A 21 6.66 3.92 1.87
N MET A 22 5.72 3.18 1.28
CA MET A 22 5.98 1.83 0.78
C MET A 22 6.61 1.79 -0.63
N HIS A 23 6.80 2.95 -1.28
CA HIS A 23 7.38 3.06 -2.62
C HIS A 23 6.80 2.07 -3.65
N ARG A 24 5.50 1.77 -3.54
CA ARG A 24 4.82 0.73 -4.36
C ARG A 24 5.01 0.99 -5.86
N GLU A 25 4.85 2.24 -6.28
CA GLU A 25 4.95 2.61 -7.71
C GLU A 25 6.36 2.37 -8.25
N GLU A 26 7.40 2.71 -7.49
CA GLU A 26 8.80 2.45 -7.88
C GLU A 26 9.09 0.94 -7.97
N ALA A 27 8.60 0.17 -6.99
CA ALA A 27 8.75 -1.28 -6.99
C ALA A 27 8.01 -1.94 -8.17
N MET A 28 6.84 -1.42 -8.57
CA MET A 28 6.09 -1.91 -9.73
C MET A 28 6.76 -1.50 -11.05
N GLN A 29 7.33 -0.30 -11.15
CA GLN A 29 8.08 0.14 -12.34
C GLN A 29 9.29 -0.76 -12.64
N MET A 30 9.89 -1.37 -11.61
CA MET A 30 10.97 -2.33 -11.80
C MET A 30 10.50 -3.68 -12.37
N LEU A 31 9.19 -3.98 -12.30
CA LEU A 31 8.59 -5.25 -12.69
C LEU A 31 7.77 -5.14 -13.99
N ASN A 32 7.20 -3.95 -14.26
CA ASN A 32 6.35 -3.66 -15.41
C ASN A 32 6.56 -2.21 -15.86
N ASP A 33 6.71 -1.99 -17.17
CA ASP A 33 6.91 -0.65 -17.75
C ASP A 33 5.62 0.20 -17.70
N ASP A 34 4.44 -0.42 -17.63
CA ASP A 34 3.13 0.25 -17.59
C ASP A 34 2.46 0.17 -16.21
N VAL A 35 2.96 0.97 -15.28
CA VAL A 35 2.46 1.06 -13.89
C VAL A 35 1.08 1.70 -13.78
N LEU A 36 0.67 2.49 -14.78
CA LEU A 36 -0.67 3.07 -14.81
C LEU A 36 -1.74 2.02 -15.13
N ALA A 37 -1.41 1.03 -15.96
CA ALA A 37 -2.28 -0.12 -16.22
C ALA A 37 -2.55 -0.92 -14.94
N ASP A 38 -1.54 -1.18 -14.10
CA ASP A 38 -1.69 -1.91 -12.84
C ASP A 38 -2.75 -1.28 -11.92
N LYS A 39 -2.87 0.06 -11.91
CA LYS A 39 -3.91 0.76 -11.12
C LYS A 39 -5.31 0.61 -11.71
N GLY A 40 -5.41 0.56 -13.04
CA GLY A 40 -6.68 0.35 -13.76
C GLY A 40 -7.17 -1.08 -13.69
N GLU A 41 -6.25 -2.05 -13.63
CA GLU A 41 -6.53 -3.48 -13.54
C GLU A 41 -6.65 -3.96 -12.10
N ALA A 42 -6.01 -3.29 -11.13
CA ALA A 42 -6.16 -3.59 -9.72
C ALA A 42 -7.61 -3.38 -9.26
N GLY A 43 -8.27 -4.46 -8.83
CA GLY A 43 -9.64 -4.41 -8.36
C GLY A 43 -10.35 -5.76 -8.48
N PHE A 44 -11.40 -5.82 -9.30
CA PHE A 44 -12.20 -7.02 -9.49
C PHE A 44 -11.42 -8.11 -10.22
N GLY A 45 -10.81 -9.01 -9.45
CA GLY A 45 -10.35 -10.28 -10.00
C GLY A 45 -11.54 -11.12 -10.44
N PHE A 46 -11.48 -11.69 -11.64
CA PHE A 46 -12.43 -12.71 -12.04
C PHE A 46 -12.07 -14.00 -11.31
N ARG A 47 -13.02 -14.62 -10.59
CA ARG A 47 -12.81 -15.95 -9.98
C ARG A 47 -12.63 -17.04 -11.06
N GLU A 48 -13.20 -16.82 -12.24
CA GLU A 48 -13.13 -17.70 -13.40
C GLU A 48 -12.97 -16.87 -14.67
N ALA A 49 -12.27 -17.39 -15.67
CA ALA A 49 -12.10 -16.71 -16.95
C ALA A 49 -13.45 -16.51 -17.66
N PRO A 50 -13.65 -15.39 -18.40
CA PRO A 50 -14.90 -15.17 -19.12
C PRO A 50 -15.13 -16.27 -20.16
N ALA A 51 -16.29 -16.94 -20.10
CA ALA A 51 -16.72 -17.87 -21.14
C ALA A 51 -17.14 -17.09 -22.40
N ARG A 52 -16.64 -17.49 -23.57
CA ARG A 52 -16.93 -16.84 -24.84
C ARG A 52 -18.11 -17.56 -25.52
N GLY A 53 -19.19 -16.82 -25.80
CA GLY A 53 -20.32 -17.27 -26.61
C GLY A 53 -21.33 -18.13 -25.86
N ALA A 54 -22.60 -17.70 -25.86
CA ALA A 54 -23.75 -18.54 -25.56
C ALA A 54 -24.27 -19.17 -26.86
#